data_AF-S6BIU0-F1
#
_entry.id   AF-S6BIU0-F1
#
_cell.length_a   1.000
_cell.length_b   1.000
_cell.length_c   1.000
_cell.angle_alpha   90.00
_cell.angle_beta   90.00
_cell.angle_gamma   90.00
#
_symmetry.space_group_name_H-M   'P 1'
#
loop_
_entity.id
_entity.type
_entity.pdbx_description
1 polymer ?
#
loop_
_entity_poly.entity_id
_entity_poly.type
_entity_poly.pdbx_seq_one_letter_code
_entity_poly.pdbx_strand_id
1 'polypeptide(L)'
;METAGTNNGFTKYGITNPVSTDGPSKSDKKDTAKLIKFLVPQNLFETENGKRKKKRVLESLNRVLQQFVRKNAIKQLGIPNDEPSKISPKLLTFGSYKQGIVAPNTDINCLCLCPQSVTQESFFTDFYNALKLLPNITKLHAVPDAYTPVIKLIYDGIDIDLLFANLPAQTVPEEIDVLDDAILRNMNEATARSINGCRVAALILASVPNKDNFRTTLRYVKLWANRRGLYTTVMAYMGGVAWAILTARVCQLYPNFLPNQLIQKFFRVYAQWNWKCPVMLCKIKEVPNIPGYLSFKVWDPRNNPTDRQHLMPVITPASHQNSP
;
A
#
# COMPACT_ATOMS: atom_id res chain seq x y z
N MET A 1 0.31 50.07 -2.87
CA MET A 1 -0.09 49.10 -3.91
C MET A 1 1.16 48.87 -4.74
N GLU A 2 1.82 47.73 -4.75
CA GLU A 2 1.36 46.34 -4.75
C GLU A 2 2.18 45.50 -3.76
N THR A 3 1.50 44.68 -2.97
CA THR A 3 2.14 43.67 -2.12
C THR A 3 2.47 42.44 -2.96
N ALA A 4 3.76 42.11 -3.01
CA ALA A 4 4.29 40.90 -3.62
C ALA A 4 3.57 39.66 -3.06
N GLY A 5 2.89 38.93 -3.94
CA GLY A 5 2.27 37.66 -3.62
C GLY A 5 3.32 36.64 -3.19
N THR A 6 3.14 36.09 -1.98
CA THR A 6 3.85 34.94 -1.48
C THR A 6 3.58 33.74 -2.40
N ASN A 7 4.55 33.41 -3.23
CA ASN A 7 4.51 32.24 -4.10
C ASN A 7 4.58 30.98 -3.22
N ASN A 8 3.42 30.45 -2.80
CA ASN A 8 3.33 29.19 -2.08
C ASN A 8 3.81 28.05 -3.01
N GLY A 9 5.11 27.77 -2.98
CA GLY A 9 5.77 26.76 -3.80
C GLY A 9 5.29 25.35 -3.46
N PHE A 10 4.16 24.94 -4.04
CA PHE A 10 3.69 23.57 -3.99
C PHE A 10 4.49 22.74 -5.00
N THR A 11 5.42 21.95 -4.48
CA THR A 11 6.15 20.95 -5.27
C THR A 11 5.19 19.83 -5.64
N LYS A 12 4.80 19.76 -6.93
CA LYS A 12 3.72 18.90 -7.46
C LYS A 12 3.71 17.45 -6.95
N TYR A 13 4.88 16.85 -6.69
CA TYR A 13 4.99 15.45 -6.32
C TYR A 13 5.65 15.19 -4.96
N GLY A 14 6.35 16.16 -4.36
CA GLY A 14 7.22 15.95 -3.20
C GLY A 14 7.16 17.07 -2.18
N ILE A 15 8.13 17.12 -1.26
CA ILE A 15 8.28 18.19 -0.26
C ILE A 15 9.36 19.23 -0.59
N THR A 16 10.11 19.02 -1.68
CA THR A 16 11.17 19.90 -2.16
C THR A 16 11.11 19.98 -3.68
N ASN A 17 11.72 21.03 -4.25
CA ASN A 17 11.91 21.14 -5.69
C ASN A 17 12.73 19.95 -6.23
N PRO A 18 12.51 19.54 -7.51
CA PRO A 18 13.38 18.59 -8.18
C PRO A 18 14.84 19.04 -8.17
N VAL A 19 15.77 18.09 -8.12
CA VAL A 19 17.21 18.36 -8.23
C VAL A 19 17.59 18.62 -9.69
N SER A 20 16.96 17.90 -10.63
CA SER A 20 17.09 18.16 -12.06
C SER A 20 15.78 17.78 -12.74
N THR A 21 15.39 18.60 -13.71
CA THR A 21 14.26 18.34 -14.61
C THR A 21 14.72 17.97 -16.02
N ASP A 22 16.00 17.64 -16.20
CA ASP A 22 16.55 17.30 -17.51
C ASP A 22 15.92 16.01 -18.04
N GLY A 23 15.73 15.96 -19.37
CA GLY A 23 15.28 14.76 -20.05
C GLY A 23 16.42 13.75 -20.27
N PRO A 24 16.08 12.49 -20.57
CA PRO A 24 17.07 11.46 -20.85
C PRO A 24 17.74 11.68 -22.21
N SER A 25 19.05 11.42 -22.27
CA SER A 25 19.81 11.41 -23.52
C SER A 25 19.47 10.17 -24.37
N LYS A 26 19.99 10.12 -25.61
CA LYS A 26 19.92 8.91 -26.45
C LYS A 26 20.65 7.72 -25.80
N SER A 27 21.75 7.97 -25.08
CA SER A 27 22.48 6.91 -24.36
C SER A 27 21.66 6.34 -23.22
N ASP A 28 20.97 7.20 -22.45
CA ASP A 28 20.13 6.77 -21.32
C ASP A 28 19.00 5.84 -21.77
N LYS A 29 18.38 6.14 -22.92
CA LYS A 29 17.38 5.26 -23.54
C LYS A 29 17.96 3.89 -23.89
N LYS A 30 19.17 3.85 -24.47
CA LYS A 30 19.88 2.61 -24.83
C LYS A 30 20.20 1.79 -23.57
N ASP A 31 20.67 2.44 -22.51
CA ASP A 31 21.05 1.75 -21.27
C ASP A 31 19.84 1.31 -20.46
N THR A 32 18.74 2.07 -20.47
CA THR A 32 17.45 1.60 -19.94
C THR A 32 16.95 0.36 -20.69
N ALA A 33 17.08 0.31 -22.01
CA ALA A 33 16.70 -0.88 -22.77
C ALA A 33 17.53 -2.11 -22.39
N LYS A 34 18.85 -1.95 -22.17
CA LYS A 34 19.71 -3.03 -21.66
C LYS A 34 19.32 -3.48 -20.25
N LEU A 35 19.02 -2.54 -19.36
CA LEU A 35 18.53 -2.82 -18.01
C LEU A 35 17.24 -3.65 -18.05
N ILE A 36 16.27 -3.27 -18.88
CA ILE A 36 15.01 -4.03 -19.00
C ILE A 36 15.30 -5.45 -19.50
N LYS A 37 16.14 -5.61 -20.53
CA LYS A 37 16.58 -6.93 -21.02
C LYS A 37 17.24 -7.77 -19.92
N PHE A 38 18.00 -7.15 -19.02
CA PHE A 38 18.58 -7.83 -17.86
C PHE A 38 17.54 -8.24 -16.81
N LEU A 39 16.52 -7.41 -16.56
CA LEU A 39 15.50 -7.65 -15.53
C LEU A 39 14.50 -8.76 -15.94
N VAL A 40 14.19 -8.90 -17.22
CA VAL A 40 13.20 -9.88 -17.73
C VAL A 40 13.51 -11.33 -17.28
N PRO A 41 14.71 -11.89 -17.50
CA PRO A 41 15.02 -13.27 -17.10
C PRO A 41 15.12 -13.47 -15.57
N GLN A 42 15.05 -12.42 -14.76
CA GLN A 42 15.11 -12.51 -13.30
C GLN A 42 13.78 -12.90 -12.65
N ASN A 43 12.79 -13.33 -13.45
CA ASN A 43 11.44 -13.69 -13.01
C ASN A 43 10.73 -12.56 -12.23
N LEU A 44 10.99 -11.30 -12.58
CA LEU A 44 10.40 -10.15 -11.90
C LEU A 44 9.06 -9.75 -12.51
N PHE A 45 8.77 -10.11 -13.74
CA PHE A 45 7.55 -9.69 -14.43
C PHE A 45 6.54 -10.83 -14.46
N GLU A 46 5.32 -10.53 -14.02
CA GLU A 46 4.22 -11.48 -14.12
C GLU A 46 3.86 -11.77 -15.59
N THR A 47 3.55 -13.03 -15.87
CA THR A 47 3.09 -13.49 -17.19
C THR A 47 1.63 -13.11 -17.41
N GLU A 48 1.19 -12.99 -18.67
CA GLU A 48 -0.23 -12.72 -18.96
C GLU A 48 -1.16 -13.81 -18.41
N ASN A 49 -0.73 -15.07 -18.43
CA ASN A 49 -1.50 -16.17 -17.82
C ASN A 49 -1.58 -16.02 -16.29
N GLY A 50 -0.46 -15.68 -15.63
CA GLY A 50 -0.42 -15.40 -14.20
C GLY A 50 -1.31 -14.23 -13.80
N LYS A 51 -1.31 -13.13 -14.58
CA LYS A 51 -2.24 -11.99 -14.38
C LYS A 51 -3.70 -12.43 -14.48
N ARG A 52 -4.07 -13.21 -15.50
CA ARG A 52 -5.43 -13.75 -15.67
C ARG A 52 -5.82 -14.66 -14.50
N LYS A 53 -4.90 -15.51 -14.03
CA LYS A 53 -5.12 -16.39 -12.87
C LYS A 53 -5.37 -15.58 -11.59
N LYS A 54 -4.50 -14.61 -11.28
CA LYS A 54 -4.66 -13.70 -10.13
C LYS A 54 -5.98 -12.92 -10.19
N LYS A 55 -6.38 -12.45 -11.38
CA LYS A 55 -7.67 -11.78 -11.59
C LYS A 55 -8.86 -12.71 -11.28
N ARG A 56 -8.87 -13.95 -11.80
CA ARG A 56 -9.96 -14.92 -11.52
C ARG A 56 -10.09 -15.24 -10.04
N VAL A 57 -8.97 -15.39 -9.35
CA VAL A 57 -8.93 -15.63 -7.89
C VAL A 57 -9.54 -14.45 -7.13
N LEU A 58 -9.15 -13.21 -7.45
CA LEU A 58 -9.73 -11.99 -6.86
C LEU A 58 -11.24 -11.87 -7.14
N GLU A 59 -11.68 -12.16 -8.36
CA GLU A 59 -13.11 -12.17 -8.72
C GLU A 59 -13.89 -13.21 -7.90
N SER A 60 -13.30 -14.39 -7.70
CA SER A 60 -13.92 -15.42 -6.86
C SER A 60 -14.00 -15.03 -5.39
N LEU A 61 -12.92 -14.49 -4.82
CA LEU A 61 -12.91 -13.99 -3.45
C LEU A 61 -13.92 -12.87 -3.26
N ASN A 62 -14.04 -11.97 -4.23
CA ASN A 62 -15.04 -10.90 -4.18
C ASN A 62 -16.47 -11.47 -4.17
N ARG A 63 -16.77 -12.51 -4.97
CA ARG A 63 -18.08 -13.17 -4.93
C ARG A 63 -18.40 -13.78 -3.56
N VAL A 64 -17.42 -14.45 -2.94
CA VAL A 64 -17.60 -15.06 -1.62
C VAL A 64 -17.77 -13.99 -0.54
N LEU A 65 -17.00 -12.91 -0.60
CA LEU A 65 -17.13 -11.75 0.29
C LEU A 65 -18.53 -11.13 0.19
N GLN A 66 -19.02 -10.90 -1.03
CA GLN A 66 -20.36 -10.38 -1.29
C GLN A 66 -21.45 -11.28 -0.67
N GLN A 67 -21.36 -12.60 -0.86
CA GLN A 67 -22.32 -13.54 -0.28
C GLN A 67 -22.27 -13.56 1.26
N PHE A 68 -21.06 -13.54 1.83
CA PHE A 68 -20.86 -13.49 3.28
C PHE A 68 -21.50 -12.24 3.89
N VAL A 69 -21.22 -11.05 3.34
CA VAL A 69 -21.74 -9.79 3.88
C VAL A 69 -23.27 -9.74 3.81
N ARG A 70 -23.87 -10.22 2.72
CA ARG A 70 -25.34 -10.30 2.59
C ARG A 70 -25.96 -11.23 3.63
N LYS A 71 -25.39 -12.43 3.83
CA LYS A 71 -25.84 -13.37 4.87
C LYS A 71 -25.69 -12.79 6.27
N ASN A 72 -24.58 -12.12 6.55
CA ASN A 72 -24.32 -11.52 7.84
C ASN A 72 -25.28 -10.35 8.12
N ALA A 73 -25.57 -9.53 7.11
CA ALA A 73 -26.53 -8.44 7.24
C ALA A 73 -27.96 -8.93 7.54
N ILE A 74 -28.42 -10.03 6.91
CA ILE A 74 -29.70 -10.66 7.24
C ILE A 74 -29.72 -11.12 8.70
N LYS A 75 -28.66 -11.83 9.14
CA LYS A 75 -28.54 -12.37 10.50
C LYS A 75 -28.53 -11.27 11.58
N GLN A 76 -27.86 -10.16 11.32
CA GLN A 76 -27.64 -9.08 12.31
C GLN A 76 -28.73 -8.01 12.30
N LEU A 77 -29.30 -7.69 11.13
CA LEU A 77 -30.22 -6.55 10.98
C LEU A 77 -31.69 -6.99 10.82
N GLY A 78 -31.98 -8.28 10.65
CA GLY A 78 -33.34 -8.78 10.47
C GLY A 78 -34.05 -8.19 9.23
N ILE A 79 -33.27 -7.74 8.24
CA ILE A 79 -33.76 -7.06 7.04
C ILE A 79 -34.48 -8.04 6.09
N PRO A 80 -35.58 -7.60 5.41
CA PRO A 80 -36.29 -8.39 4.42
C PRO A 80 -35.37 -8.85 3.28
N ASN A 81 -35.67 -10.00 2.65
CA ASN A 81 -34.80 -10.67 1.66
C ASN A 81 -34.33 -9.80 0.47
N ASP A 82 -35.04 -8.71 0.15
CA ASP A 82 -34.78 -7.87 -1.03
C ASP A 82 -33.74 -6.77 -0.74
N GLU A 83 -33.65 -6.28 0.50
CA GLU A 83 -32.74 -5.22 0.96
C GLU A 83 -31.25 -5.61 0.99
N PRO A 84 -30.84 -6.84 1.35
CA PRO A 84 -29.44 -7.27 1.34
C PRO A 84 -28.74 -7.11 0.01
N SER A 85 -29.48 -7.12 -1.11
CA SER A 85 -28.91 -6.88 -2.45
C SER A 85 -28.24 -5.51 -2.57
N LYS A 86 -28.69 -4.53 -1.78
CA LYS A 86 -28.16 -3.15 -1.71
C LYS A 86 -26.95 -3.01 -0.78
N ILE A 87 -26.67 -4.03 0.03
CA ILE A 87 -25.52 -4.06 0.94
C ILE A 87 -24.34 -4.70 0.22
N SER A 88 -23.27 -3.92 0.07
CA SER A 88 -22.09 -4.33 -0.70
C SER A 88 -20.80 -4.07 0.09
N PRO A 89 -19.89 -5.06 0.17
CA PRO A 89 -18.49 -4.85 0.54
C PRO A 89 -17.62 -4.45 -0.66
N LYS A 90 -16.35 -4.11 -0.37
CA LYS A 90 -15.30 -3.92 -1.38
C LYS A 90 -14.08 -4.77 -1.05
N LEU A 91 -13.64 -5.58 -2.00
CA LEU A 91 -12.34 -6.25 -1.96
C LEU A 91 -11.28 -5.32 -2.57
N LEU A 92 -10.47 -4.69 -1.73
CA LEU A 92 -9.40 -3.79 -2.15
C LEU A 92 -8.08 -4.55 -2.16
N THR A 93 -7.17 -4.18 -3.05
CA THR A 93 -5.78 -4.71 -3.05
C THR A 93 -4.81 -3.63 -2.60
N PHE A 94 -3.73 -4.04 -1.95
CA PHE A 94 -2.64 -3.15 -1.56
C PHE A 94 -1.27 -3.80 -1.79
N GLY A 95 -0.21 -3.16 -1.29
CA GLY A 95 1.16 -3.66 -1.41
C GLY A 95 1.69 -3.72 -2.85
N SER A 96 2.59 -4.66 -3.09
CA SER A 96 3.27 -4.91 -4.38
C SER A 96 2.29 -5.11 -5.54
N TYR A 97 1.19 -5.82 -5.30
CA TYR A 97 0.16 -6.07 -6.30
C TYR A 97 -0.49 -4.77 -6.77
N LYS A 98 -0.98 -3.95 -5.84
CA LYS A 98 -1.58 -2.64 -6.14
C LYS A 98 -0.59 -1.68 -6.80
N GLN A 99 0.69 -1.74 -6.41
CA GLN A 99 1.76 -0.95 -7.02
C GLN A 99 2.09 -1.36 -8.47
N GLY A 100 1.57 -2.49 -8.96
CA GLY A 100 1.88 -3.02 -10.29
C GLY A 100 3.24 -3.70 -10.36
N ILE A 101 3.80 -4.07 -9.21
CA ILE A 101 5.11 -4.72 -9.07
C ILE A 101 4.86 -6.20 -8.80
N VAL A 102 4.09 -6.80 -9.71
CA VAL A 102 3.71 -8.21 -9.65
C VAL A 102 4.79 -9.05 -10.31
N ALA A 103 5.28 -10.06 -9.59
CA ALA A 103 6.04 -11.19 -10.10
C ALA A 103 5.24 -12.49 -9.85
N PRO A 104 5.56 -13.61 -10.51
CA PRO A 104 4.81 -14.86 -10.37
C PRO A 104 4.57 -15.28 -8.91
N ASN A 105 5.62 -15.27 -8.11
CA ASN A 105 5.59 -15.70 -6.70
C ASN A 105 5.24 -14.58 -5.72
N THR A 106 4.72 -13.45 -6.20
CA THR A 106 4.26 -12.36 -5.33
C THR A 106 2.87 -12.68 -4.78
N ASP A 107 2.76 -12.61 -3.46
CA ASP A 107 1.52 -12.65 -2.69
C ASP A 107 0.54 -11.55 -3.10
N ILE A 108 -0.75 -11.76 -2.81
CA ILE A 108 -1.77 -10.74 -2.97
C ILE A 108 -2.27 -10.32 -1.60
N ASN A 109 -2.02 -9.07 -1.28
CA ASN A 109 -2.52 -8.44 -0.08
C ASN A 109 -3.88 -7.79 -0.38
N CYS A 110 -4.92 -8.22 0.33
CA CYS A 110 -6.28 -7.76 0.16
C CYS A 110 -6.85 -7.21 1.46
N LEU A 111 -7.72 -6.22 1.32
CA LEU A 111 -8.55 -5.69 2.39
C LEU A 111 -10.02 -5.98 2.03
N CYS A 112 -10.69 -6.72 2.90
CA CYS A 112 -12.14 -6.87 2.91
C CYS A 112 -12.73 -5.66 3.64
N LEU A 113 -13.09 -4.62 2.90
CA LEU A 113 -13.79 -3.46 3.43
C LEU A 113 -15.28 -3.76 3.47
N CYS A 114 -15.84 -3.77 4.67
CA CYS A 114 -17.21 -4.19 4.93
C CYS A 114 -18.06 -3.05 5.52
N PRO A 115 -19.40 -3.18 5.48
CA PRO A 115 -20.30 -2.30 6.23
C PRO A 115 -20.22 -2.55 7.74
N GLN A 116 -20.85 -1.67 8.52
CA GLN A 116 -20.84 -1.72 9.99
C GLN A 116 -21.44 -3.01 10.57
N SER A 117 -22.39 -3.60 9.84
CA SER A 117 -23.06 -4.85 10.23
C SER A 117 -22.10 -6.04 10.35
N VAL A 118 -20.95 -5.98 9.69
CA VAL A 118 -19.93 -7.03 9.74
C VAL A 118 -18.92 -6.70 10.84
N THR A 119 -18.68 -7.66 11.74
CA THR A 119 -17.73 -7.54 12.84
C THR A 119 -16.44 -8.30 12.53
N GLN A 120 -15.38 -8.00 13.28
CA GLN A 120 -14.14 -8.76 13.20
C GLN A 120 -14.38 -10.24 13.57
N GLU A 121 -15.23 -10.49 14.57
CA GLU A 121 -15.61 -11.85 14.96
C GLU A 121 -16.27 -12.61 13.81
N SER A 122 -17.26 -12.02 13.13
CA SER A 122 -17.91 -12.69 11.99
C SER A 122 -16.97 -12.87 10.80
N PHE A 123 -15.98 -11.99 10.61
CA PHE A 123 -14.94 -12.18 9.61
C PHE A 123 -14.05 -13.42 9.92
N PHE A 124 -13.61 -13.58 11.17
CA PHE A 124 -12.76 -14.70 11.57
C PHE A 124 -13.52 -16.01 11.82
N THR A 125 -14.86 -15.99 11.88
CA THR A 125 -15.70 -17.17 12.07
C THR A 125 -16.48 -17.50 10.80
N ASP A 126 -17.53 -16.73 10.49
CA ASP A 126 -18.46 -16.97 9.39
C ASP A 126 -17.76 -16.89 8.01
N PHE A 127 -16.97 -15.84 7.75
CA PHE A 127 -16.25 -15.70 6.48
C PHE A 127 -15.11 -16.72 6.35
N TYR A 128 -14.37 -16.98 7.43
CA TYR A 128 -13.37 -18.05 7.47
C TYR A 128 -13.98 -19.42 7.14
N ASN A 129 -15.16 -19.74 7.68
CA ASN A 129 -15.88 -20.96 7.35
C ASN A 129 -16.40 -20.97 5.90
N ALA A 130 -16.83 -19.83 5.35
CA ALA A 130 -17.18 -19.72 3.94
C ALA A 130 -15.97 -20.00 3.02
N LEU A 131 -14.77 -19.54 3.40
CA LEU A 131 -13.53 -19.82 2.66
C LEU A 131 -13.15 -21.31 2.71
N LYS A 132 -13.36 -22.01 3.83
CA LYS A 132 -13.10 -23.46 3.95
C LYS A 132 -13.88 -24.31 2.95
N LEU A 133 -15.05 -23.84 2.52
CA LEU A 133 -15.91 -24.57 1.57
C LEU A 133 -15.43 -24.47 0.13
N LEU A 134 -14.44 -23.61 -0.17
CA LEU A 134 -13.88 -23.49 -1.51
C LEU A 134 -12.84 -24.58 -1.76
N PRO A 135 -13.02 -25.46 -2.76
CA PRO A 135 -12.16 -26.65 -2.95
C PRO A 135 -10.71 -26.31 -3.33
N ASN A 136 -10.48 -25.11 -3.86
CA ASN A 136 -9.18 -24.68 -4.35
C ASN A 136 -8.38 -23.85 -3.33
N ILE A 137 -8.89 -23.70 -2.11
CA ILE A 137 -8.19 -23.05 -1.01
C ILE A 137 -7.43 -24.10 -0.19
N THR A 138 -6.15 -23.83 0.04
CA THR A 138 -5.25 -24.62 0.88
C THR A 138 -4.53 -23.72 1.88
N LYS A 139 -3.91 -24.30 2.92
CA LYS A 139 -3.18 -23.57 3.97
C LYS A 139 -3.95 -22.39 4.59
N LEU A 140 -5.27 -22.54 4.74
CA LEU A 140 -6.13 -21.51 5.30
C LEU A 140 -5.89 -21.38 6.82
N HIS A 141 -5.40 -20.22 7.25
CA HIS A 141 -4.96 -19.95 8.61
C HIS A 141 -5.36 -18.55 9.06
N ALA A 142 -5.96 -18.42 10.25
CA ALA A 142 -6.37 -17.13 10.81
C ALA A 142 -5.41 -16.70 11.94
N VAL A 143 -5.10 -15.41 12.01
CA VAL A 143 -4.28 -14.81 13.07
C VAL A 143 -4.99 -13.56 13.61
N PRO A 144 -6.04 -13.73 14.45
CA PRO A 144 -6.85 -12.62 14.95
C PRO A 144 -6.07 -11.71 15.93
N ASP A 145 -5.07 -12.25 16.64
CA ASP A 145 -4.33 -11.55 17.69
C ASP A 145 -3.03 -10.88 17.19
N ALA A 146 -2.78 -10.89 15.88
CA ALA A 146 -1.65 -10.17 15.30
C ALA A 146 -1.82 -8.65 15.43
N TYR A 147 -0.70 -7.91 15.35
CA TYR A 147 -0.73 -6.44 15.32
C TYR A 147 -1.72 -5.89 14.29
N THR A 148 -1.75 -6.50 13.09
CA THR A 148 -2.80 -6.32 12.09
C THR A 148 -3.46 -7.69 11.87
N PRO A 149 -4.71 -7.90 12.35
CA PRO A 149 -5.40 -9.18 12.22
C PRO A 149 -5.55 -9.62 10.76
N VAL A 150 -5.26 -10.89 10.46
CA VAL A 150 -5.18 -11.40 9.07
C VAL A 150 -5.67 -12.84 8.94
N ILE A 151 -6.33 -13.16 7.82
CA ILE A 151 -6.52 -14.54 7.33
C ILE A 151 -5.55 -14.77 6.17
N LYS A 152 -4.69 -15.77 6.30
CA LYS A 152 -3.73 -16.21 5.28
C LYS A 152 -4.23 -17.46 4.60
N LEU A 153 -4.07 -17.56 3.29
CA LEU A 153 -4.48 -18.72 2.51
C LEU A 153 -3.71 -18.84 1.20
N ILE A 154 -3.75 -20.02 0.60
CA ILE A 154 -3.30 -20.26 -0.77
C ILE A 154 -4.51 -20.61 -1.62
N TYR A 155 -4.88 -19.76 -2.58
CA TYR A 155 -5.99 -20.02 -3.52
C TYR A 155 -5.42 -20.25 -4.91
N ASP A 156 -5.65 -21.45 -5.47
CA ASP A 156 -5.14 -21.86 -6.79
C ASP A 156 -3.60 -21.73 -6.84
N GLY A 157 -2.91 -21.97 -5.73
CA GLY A 157 -1.45 -21.83 -5.65
C GLY A 157 -0.94 -20.38 -5.57
N ILE A 158 -1.81 -19.40 -5.27
CA ILE A 158 -1.43 -18.00 -5.01
C ILE A 158 -1.59 -17.72 -3.52
N ASP A 159 -0.52 -17.25 -2.87
CA ASP A 159 -0.56 -16.77 -1.49
C ASP A 159 -1.38 -15.48 -1.37
N ILE A 160 -2.31 -15.44 -0.42
CA ILE A 160 -3.23 -14.32 -0.20
C ILE A 160 -3.35 -14.02 1.28
N ASP A 161 -3.17 -12.75 1.61
CA ASP A 161 -3.39 -12.20 2.95
C ASP A 161 -4.66 -11.34 2.91
N LEU A 162 -5.69 -11.72 3.66
CA LEU A 162 -6.97 -11.01 3.78
C LEU A 162 -7.02 -10.27 5.12
N LEU A 163 -7.00 -8.94 5.05
CA LEU A 163 -7.25 -8.06 6.17
C LEU A 163 -8.74 -7.68 6.24
N PHE A 164 -9.19 -7.30 7.42
CA PHE A 164 -10.55 -6.85 7.67
C PHE A 164 -10.58 -5.37 8.07
N ALA A 165 -11.57 -4.65 7.56
CA ALA A 165 -11.99 -3.36 8.05
C ALA A 165 -13.50 -3.18 7.85
N ASN A 166 -14.16 -2.41 8.70
CA ASN A 166 -15.53 -1.98 8.49
C ASN A 166 -15.67 -0.45 8.55
N LEU A 167 -16.64 0.06 7.80
CA LEU A 167 -17.06 1.46 7.83
C LEU A 167 -18.26 1.61 8.77
N PRO A 168 -18.43 2.76 9.46
CA PRO A 168 -19.67 3.09 10.16
C PRO A 168 -20.78 3.48 9.16
N ALA A 169 -21.10 2.58 8.23
CA ALA A 169 -22.06 2.76 7.14
C ALA A 169 -22.82 1.46 6.89
N GLN A 170 -24.07 1.57 6.42
CA GLN A 170 -24.92 0.41 6.08
C GLN A 170 -24.43 -0.37 4.85
N THR A 171 -23.72 0.30 3.94
CA THR A 171 -23.13 -0.30 2.74
C THR A 171 -21.80 0.40 2.45
N VAL A 172 -20.88 -0.27 1.76
CA VAL A 172 -19.63 0.36 1.32
C VAL A 172 -19.91 1.11 0.00
N PRO A 173 -19.62 2.42 -0.09
CA PRO A 173 -19.83 3.20 -1.31
C PRO A 173 -19.15 2.58 -2.53
N GLU A 174 -19.78 2.72 -3.70
CA GLU A 174 -19.23 2.14 -4.93
C GLU A 174 -17.88 2.76 -5.31
N GLU A 175 -17.81 4.09 -5.23
CA GLU A 175 -16.66 4.94 -5.52
C GLU A 175 -15.90 5.33 -4.23
N ILE A 176 -15.54 4.34 -3.42
CA ILE A 176 -14.78 4.60 -2.20
C ILE A 176 -13.37 5.13 -2.51
N ASP A 177 -13.07 6.35 -2.08
CA ASP A 177 -11.73 6.89 -2.11
C ASP A 177 -10.98 6.56 -0.82
N VAL A 178 -10.05 5.62 -0.90
CA VAL A 178 -9.19 5.27 0.24
C VAL A 178 -8.23 6.40 0.63
N LEU A 179 -8.06 7.44 -0.19
CA LEU A 179 -7.21 8.59 0.14
C LEU A 179 -7.93 9.65 0.98
N ASP A 180 -9.27 9.69 0.93
CA ASP A 180 -10.06 10.58 1.77
C ASP A 180 -9.83 10.22 3.24
N ASP A 181 -9.38 11.19 4.04
CA ASP A 181 -9.16 11.00 5.47
C ASP A 181 -10.49 10.70 6.21
N ALA A 182 -11.64 11.11 5.65
CA ALA A 182 -12.97 10.85 6.23
C ALA A 182 -13.29 9.36 6.41
N ILE A 183 -12.66 8.47 5.62
CA ILE A 183 -12.82 7.03 5.76
C ILE A 183 -12.36 6.52 7.13
N LEU A 184 -11.46 7.25 7.81
CA LEU A 184 -10.87 6.86 9.09
C LEU A 184 -11.74 7.27 10.31
N ARG A 185 -12.84 7.99 10.06
CA ARG A 185 -13.72 8.48 11.12
C ARG A 185 -14.44 7.32 11.81
N ASN A 186 -14.46 7.36 13.14
CA ASN A 186 -15.06 6.40 14.06
C ASN A 186 -14.57 4.95 13.88
N MET A 187 -13.38 4.77 13.31
CA MET A 187 -12.72 3.47 13.26
C MET A 187 -12.03 3.15 14.57
N ASN A 188 -11.94 1.86 14.90
CA ASN A 188 -11.01 1.39 15.92
C ASN A 188 -9.58 1.30 15.34
N GLU A 189 -8.58 1.16 16.22
CA GLU A 189 -7.18 1.15 15.78
C GLU A 189 -6.85 0.00 14.84
N ALA A 190 -7.41 -1.20 15.05
CA ALA A 190 -7.12 -2.38 14.23
C ALA A 190 -7.62 -2.18 12.78
N THR A 191 -8.87 -1.72 12.62
CA THR A 191 -9.49 -1.38 11.33
C THR A 191 -8.69 -0.30 10.61
N ALA A 192 -8.27 0.74 11.32
CA ALA A 192 -7.46 1.80 10.75
C ALA A 192 -6.08 1.31 10.26
N ARG A 193 -5.43 0.41 11.03
CA ARG A 193 -4.18 -0.26 10.60
C ARG A 193 -4.38 -1.06 9.32
N SER A 194 -5.48 -1.81 9.22
CA SER A 194 -5.81 -2.60 8.02
C SER A 194 -5.99 -1.72 6.78
N ILE A 195 -6.70 -0.59 6.90
CA ILE A 195 -6.89 0.36 5.79
C ILE A 195 -5.59 1.05 5.40
N ASN A 196 -4.69 1.30 6.36
CA ASN A 196 -3.47 2.05 6.12
C ASN A 196 -2.60 1.42 5.01
N GLY A 197 -2.60 0.09 4.86
CA GLY A 197 -1.91 -0.59 3.76
C GLY A 197 -2.39 -0.12 2.38
N CYS A 198 -3.71 0.03 2.19
CA CYS A 198 -4.29 0.59 0.97
C CYS A 198 -3.91 2.07 0.77
N ARG A 199 -3.99 2.87 1.85
CA ARG A 199 -3.66 4.31 1.81
C ARG A 199 -2.22 4.53 1.39
N VAL A 200 -1.27 3.86 2.06
CA VAL A 200 0.16 3.97 1.80
C VAL A 200 0.50 3.58 0.36
N ALA A 201 -0.04 2.46 -0.14
CA ALA A 201 0.21 2.03 -1.51
C ALA A 201 -0.31 3.05 -2.54
N ALA A 202 -1.51 3.59 -2.32
CA ALA A 202 -2.11 4.59 -3.19
C ALA A 202 -1.35 5.93 -3.16
N LEU A 203 -0.94 6.40 -1.98
CA LEU A 203 -0.18 7.63 -1.81
C LEU A 203 1.22 7.55 -2.43
N ILE A 204 1.93 6.42 -2.29
CA ILE A 204 3.21 6.21 -2.98
C ILE A 204 3.03 6.36 -4.49
N LEU A 205 2.01 5.73 -5.08
CA LEU A 205 1.74 5.84 -6.52
C LEU A 205 1.29 7.24 -6.96
N ALA A 206 0.59 7.99 -6.11
CA ALA A 206 0.20 9.37 -6.37
C ALA A 206 1.40 10.34 -6.29
N SER A 207 2.40 9.99 -5.48
CA SER A 207 3.59 10.81 -5.22
C SER A 207 4.69 10.72 -6.27
N VAL A 208 4.54 9.85 -7.28
CA VAL A 208 5.56 9.66 -8.32
C VAL A 208 5.15 10.28 -9.66
N PRO A 209 6.08 10.97 -10.36
CA PRO A 209 5.79 11.64 -11.63
C PRO A 209 5.55 10.66 -12.78
N ASN A 210 6.25 9.53 -12.80
CA ASN A 210 6.06 8.48 -13.80
C ASN A 210 6.01 7.10 -13.11
N LYS A 211 4.83 6.47 -13.15
CA LYS A 211 4.56 5.19 -12.46
C LYS A 211 5.36 4.02 -13.05
N ASP A 212 5.62 4.01 -14.36
CA ASP A 212 6.32 2.91 -15.02
C ASP A 212 7.82 2.95 -14.79
N ASN A 213 8.39 4.16 -14.79
CA ASN A 213 9.79 4.38 -14.39
C ASN A 213 9.99 4.01 -12.91
N PHE A 214 9.07 4.42 -12.04
CA PHE A 214 9.07 4.02 -10.63
C PHE A 214 9.03 2.49 -10.46
N ARG A 215 8.08 1.80 -11.11
CA ARG A 215 7.95 0.34 -11.03
C ARG A 215 9.22 -0.38 -11.49
N THR A 216 9.77 0.02 -12.63
CA THR A 216 10.99 -0.60 -13.18
C THR A 216 12.19 -0.40 -12.27
N THR A 217 12.35 0.82 -11.72
CA THR A 217 13.41 1.16 -10.76
C THR A 217 13.24 0.33 -9.48
N LEU A 218 12.03 0.27 -8.92
CA LEU A 218 11.76 -0.46 -7.68
C LEU A 218 11.94 -1.97 -7.85
N ARG A 219 11.63 -2.53 -9.03
CA ARG A 219 11.96 -3.94 -9.35
C ARG A 219 13.44 -4.22 -9.23
N TYR A 220 14.29 -3.35 -9.79
CA TYR A 220 15.74 -3.49 -9.67
C TYR A 220 16.20 -3.33 -8.21
N VAL A 221 15.73 -2.29 -7.50
CA VAL A 221 16.12 -2.04 -6.10
C VAL A 221 15.74 -3.21 -5.21
N LYS A 222 14.54 -3.79 -5.37
CA LYS A 222 14.13 -4.99 -4.63
C LYS A 222 14.99 -6.20 -4.96
N LEU A 223 15.31 -6.42 -6.24
CA LEU A 223 16.19 -7.53 -6.65
C LEU A 223 17.59 -7.37 -6.02
N TRP A 224 18.15 -6.17 -6.10
CA TRP A 224 19.44 -5.82 -5.49
C TRP A 224 19.40 -6.05 -3.97
N ALA A 225 18.43 -5.48 -3.27
CA ALA A 225 18.32 -5.59 -1.81
C ALA A 225 18.21 -7.06 -1.37
N ASN A 226 17.39 -7.87 -2.06
CA ASN A 226 17.28 -9.30 -1.79
C ASN A 226 18.61 -10.03 -1.98
N ARG A 227 19.31 -9.81 -3.10
CA ARG A 227 20.62 -10.44 -3.38
C ARG A 227 21.73 -10.02 -2.42
N ARG A 228 21.56 -8.89 -1.74
CA ARG A 228 22.51 -8.38 -0.74
C ARG A 228 22.11 -8.72 0.69
N GLY A 229 21.02 -9.45 0.90
CA GLY A 229 20.52 -9.80 2.24
C GLY A 229 19.92 -8.63 3.02
N LEU A 230 19.52 -7.55 2.34
CA LEU A 230 19.02 -6.30 2.95
C LEU A 230 17.49 -6.19 2.93
N TYR A 231 16.78 -7.24 2.50
CA TYR A 231 15.33 -7.26 2.36
C TYR A 231 14.69 -8.15 3.43
N THR A 232 14.62 -7.68 4.67
CA THR A 232 13.98 -8.40 5.78
C THR A 232 13.74 -7.47 6.97
N THR A 233 12.51 -7.41 7.48
CA THR A 233 12.22 -6.62 8.70
C THR A 233 12.58 -7.38 9.98
N VAL A 234 12.64 -8.71 9.93
CA VAL A 234 12.94 -9.56 11.09
C VAL A 234 14.36 -9.32 11.62
N MET A 235 15.30 -9.01 10.74
CA MET A 235 16.68 -8.66 11.10
C MET A 235 16.92 -7.15 11.17
N ALA A 236 15.86 -6.36 11.36
CA ALA A 236 15.89 -4.89 11.41
C ALA A 236 16.42 -4.20 10.13
N TYR A 237 16.43 -4.90 8.98
CA TYR A 237 16.60 -4.27 7.67
C TYR A 237 15.24 -3.80 7.11
N MET A 238 15.26 -3.26 5.90
CA MET A 238 14.08 -2.66 5.29
C MET A 238 13.12 -3.67 4.67
N GLY A 239 11.84 -3.50 4.97
CA GLY A 239 10.74 -4.15 4.26
C GLY A 239 10.39 -3.49 2.93
N GLY A 240 9.43 -4.07 2.22
CA GLY A 240 9.04 -3.62 0.88
C GLY A 240 8.53 -2.18 0.79
N VAL A 241 7.82 -1.71 1.81
CA VAL A 241 7.27 -0.33 1.84
C VAL A 241 8.39 0.70 1.96
N ALA A 242 9.41 0.46 2.80
CA ALA A 242 10.56 1.35 2.94
C ALA A 242 11.32 1.49 1.61
N TRP A 243 11.63 0.38 0.94
CA TRP A 243 12.25 0.41 -0.40
C TRP A 243 11.42 1.16 -1.44
N ALA A 244 10.09 1.04 -1.36
CA ALA A 244 9.18 1.77 -2.23
C ALA A 244 9.20 3.28 -1.97
N ILE A 245 9.22 3.70 -0.71
CA ILE A 245 9.32 5.11 -0.32
C ILE A 245 10.65 5.70 -0.78
N LEU A 246 11.77 5.01 -0.53
CA LEU A 246 13.08 5.46 -0.96
C LEU A 246 13.14 5.64 -2.48
N THR A 247 12.60 4.67 -3.22
CA THR A 247 12.57 4.74 -4.69
C THR A 247 11.66 5.88 -5.18
N ALA A 248 10.47 6.04 -4.58
CA ALA A 248 9.55 7.12 -4.93
C ALA A 248 10.16 8.50 -4.67
N ARG A 249 10.90 8.67 -3.57
CA ARG A 249 11.58 9.94 -3.26
C ARG A 249 12.61 10.29 -4.34
N VAL A 250 13.37 9.33 -4.84
CA VAL A 250 14.32 9.55 -5.94
C VAL A 250 13.57 9.94 -7.22
N CYS A 251 12.44 9.32 -7.52
CA CYS A 251 11.59 9.72 -8.64
C CYS A 251 11.08 11.17 -8.51
N GLN A 252 10.75 11.64 -7.30
CA GLN A 252 10.37 13.04 -7.07
C GLN A 252 11.51 14.02 -7.35
N LEU A 253 12.74 13.65 -6.98
CA LEU A 253 13.92 14.49 -7.17
C LEU A 253 14.38 14.56 -8.64
N TYR A 254 14.03 13.55 -9.45
CA TYR A 254 14.43 13.43 -10.86
C TYR A 254 13.23 13.01 -11.74
N PRO A 255 12.23 13.89 -11.93
CA PRO A 255 10.93 13.50 -12.49
C PRO A 255 10.95 13.00 -13.94
N ASN A 256 11.93 13.44 -14.73
CA ASN A 256 12.02 13.13 -16.15
C ASN A 256 13.02 11.99 -16.46
N PHE A 257 13.68 11.44 -15.45
CA PHE A 257 14.74 10.45 -15.64
C PHE A 257 14.18 9.06 -15.94
N LEU A 258 14.95 8.29 -16.71
CA LEU A 258 14.65 6.89 -17.00
C LEU A 258 15.20 5.94 -15.92
N PRO A 259 14.73 4.67 -15.86
CA PRO A 259 15.13 3.72 -14.83
C PRO A 259 16.64 3.54 -14.65
N ASN A 260 17.45 3.54 -15.72
CA ASN A 260 18.91 3.42 -15.59
C ASN A 260 19.50 4.58 -14.75
N GLN A 261 19.06 5.81 -15.02
CA GLN A 261 19.49 7.01 -14.32
C GLN A 261 18.93 7.03 -12.89
N LEU A 262 17.66 6.68 -12.71
CA LEU A 262 17.02 6.62 -11.40
C LEU A 262 17.72 5.65 -10.45
N ILE A 263 18.16 4.48 -10.94
CA ILE A 263 18.95 3.52 -10.14
C ILE A 263 20.29 4.14 -9.74
N GLN A 264 20.99 4.79 -10.65
CA GLN A 264 22.26 5.46 -10.34
C GLN A 264 22.06 6.56 -9.28
N LYS A 265 21.00 7.37 -9.44
CA LYS A 265 20.64 8.42 -8.49
C LYS A 265 20.19 7.86 -7.15
N PHE A 266 19.51 6.72 -7.11
CA PHE A 266 19.11 6.06 -5.88
C PHE A 266 20.32 5.80 -4.97
N PHE A 267 21.34 5.14 -5.50
CA PHE A 267 22.54 4.86 -4.71
C PHE A 267 23.30 6.12 -4.34
N ARG A 268 23.46 7.07 -5.27
CA ARG A 268 24.17 8.32 -4.99
C ARG A 268 23.48 9.16 -3.92
N VAL A 269 22.15 9.31 -3.99
CA VAL A 269 21.36 10.07 -3.01
C VAL A 269 21.50 9.44 -1.63
N TYR A 270 21.31 8.12 -1.51
CA TYR A 270 21.32 7.46 -0.20
C TYR A 270 22.72 7.17 0.38
N ALA A 271 23.75 7.16 -0.46
CA ALA A 271 25.14 7.17 0.02
C ALA A 271 25.53 8.52 0.66
N GLN A 272 24.87 9.61 0.27
CA GLN A 272 25.15 10.97 0.74
C GLN A 272 24.04 11.51 1.66
N TRP A 273 23.03 10.70 1.99
CA TRP A 273 21.88 11.16 2.76
C TRP A 273 22.27 11.42 4.20
N ASN A 274 21.92 12.60 4.71
CA ASN A 274 22.02 12.87 6.14
C ASN A 274 20.88 12.15 6.87
N TRP A 275 21.15 11.00 7.48
CA TRP A 275 20.14 10.17 8.15
C TRP A 275 19.53 10.78 9.41
N LYS A 276 20.04 11.93 9.89
CA LYS A 276 19.32 12.76 10.86
C LYS A 276 18.04 13.38 10.26
N CYS A 277 17.96 13.47 8.93
CA CYS A 277 16.80 13.96 8.21
C CYS A 277 15.95 12.77 7.71
N PRO A 278 14.63 12.76 7.97
CA PRO A 278 13.75 11.71 7.51
C PRO A 278 13.54 11.73 5.99
N VAL A 279 13.37 10.55 5.41
CA VAL A 279 12.88 10.43 4.03
C VAL A 279 11.36 10.52 4.05
N MET A 280 10.81 11.55 3.42
CA MET A 280 9.37 11.80 3.34
C MET A 280 8.94 12.04 1.89
N LEU A 281 7.77 11.53 1.51
CA LEU A 281 7.17 11.75 0.18
C LEU A 281 6.26 12.97 0.12
N CYS A 282 5.61 13.29 1.23
CA CYS A 282 4.70 14.42 1.38
C CYS A 282 4.91 15.05 2.76
N LYS A 283 4.37 16.25 2.97
CA LYS A 283 4.36 16.86 4.30
C LYS A 283 3.51 16.00 5.23
N ILE A 284 3.97 15.86 6.47
CA ILE A 284 3.17 15.23 7.53
C ILE A 284 1.91 16.06 7.70
N LYS A 285 0.75 15.44 7.47
CA LYS A 285 -0.54 16.06 7.78
C LYS A 285 -0.78 15.96 9.27
N GLU A 286 -1.11 17.06 9.91
CA GLU A 286 -1.64 17.01 11.28
C GLU A 286 -2.97 16.28 11.27
N VAL A 287 -3.17 15.38 12.24
CA VAL A 287 -4.46 14.72 12.40
C VAL A 287 -5.46 15.79 12.83
N PRO A 288 -6.59 15.96 12.13
CA PRO A 288 -7.58 16.95 12.52
C PRO A 288 -8.02 16.69 13.96
N ASN A 289 -7.94 17.70 14.83
CA ASN A 289 -8.48 17.63 16.20
C ASN A 289 -10.01 17.78 16.16
N ILE A 290 -10.68 16.82 15.51
CA ILE A 290 -12.13 16.82 15.25
C ILE A 290 -12.72 15.54 15.87
N PRO A 291 -13.87 15.62 16.56
CA PRO A 291 -14.54 14.46 17.13
C PRO A 291 -14.78 13.33 16.11
N GLY A 292 -14.39 12.12 16.51
CA GLY A 292 -14.51 10.90 15.72
C GLY A 292 -13.24 10.52 14.95
N TYR A 293 -12.19 11.33 14.93
CA TYR A 293 -10.87 10.87 14.49
C TYR A 293 -10.11 10.30 15.68
N LEU A 294 -9.54 9.10 15.51
CA LEU A 294 -8.61 8.54 16.47
C LEU A 294 -7.38 9.46 16.57
N SER A 295 -6.89 9.67 17.79
CA SER A 295 -5.59 10.34 18.02
C SER A 295 -4.46 9.37 17.71
N PHE A 296 -4.26 9.11 16.41
CA PHE A 296 -3.20 8.21 15.98
C PHE A 296 -1.82 8.81 16.30
N LYS A 297 -0.89 7.94 16.68
CA LYS A 297 0.51 8.33 16.78
C LYS A 297 1.00 8.73 15.40
N VAL A 298 1.52 9.95 15.31
CA VAL A 298 2.20 10.47 14.13
C VAL A 298 3.66 10.61 14.52
N TRP A 299 4.56 10.16 13.64
CA TRP A 299 5.99 10.33 13.84
C TRP A 299 6.33 11.82 13.98
N ASP A 300 6.78 12.22 15.16
CA ASP A 300 7.19 13.60 15.45
C ASP A 300 8.39 13.61 16.39
N PRO A 301 9.63 13.67 15.86
CA PRO A 301 10.84 13.66 16.67
C PRO A 301 10.98 14.93 17.52
N ARG A 302 10.17 15.98 17.33
CA ARG A 302 10.26 17.19 18.18
C ARG A 302 9.63 16.93 19.54
N ASN A 303 8.53 16.18 19.55
CA ASN A 303 7.69 15.96 20.72
C ASN A 303 7.85 14.54 21.31
N ASN A 304 8.28 13.56 20.51
CA ASN A 304 8.38 12.16 20.92
C ASN A 304 9.86 11.72 21.08
N PRO A 305 10.33 11.41 22.31
CA PRO A 305 11.68 10.90 22.55
C PRO A 305 12.02 9.62 21.78
N THR A 306 11.06 8.71 21.60
CA THR A 306 11.29 7.44 20.87
C THR A 306 11.57 7.71 19.39
N ASP A 307 10.81 8.62 18.78
CA ASP A 307 11.00 8.98 17.36
C ASP A 307 12.37 9.64 17.10
N ARG A 308 12.94 10.33 18.10
CA ARG A 308 14.30 10.92 18.03
C ARG A 308 15.40 9.86 17.96
N GLN A 309 15.13 8.66 18.44
CA GLN A 309 16.10 7.57 18.44
C GLN A 309 16.15 6.80 17.11
N HIS A 310 15.22 7.08 16.18
CA HIS A 310 15.21 6.44 14.87
C HIS A 310 16.45 6.84 14.04
N LEU A 311 17.29 5.85 13.72
CA LEU A 311 18.56 6.07 13.02
C LEU A 311 18.41 6.29 11.51
N MET A 312 17.40 5.68 10.90
CA MET A 312 17.16 5.72 9.46
C MET A 312 15.67 5.94 9.14
N PRO A 313 15.10 7.10 9.53
CA PRO A 313 13.65 7.30 9.47
C PRO A 313 13.15 7.39 8.02
N VAL A 314 12.31 6.42 7.62
CA VAL A 314 11.63 6.37 6.31
C VAL A 314 10.14 6.44 6.54
N ILE A 315 9.55 7.60 6.34
CA ILE A 315 8.21 7.90 6.87
C ILE A 315 7.13 7.54 5.85
N THR A 316 6.13 6.78 6.30
CA THR A 316 4.97 6.44 5.48
C THR A 316 4.14 7.69 5.16
N PRO A 317 3.55 7.83 3.95
CA PRO A 317 2.88 9.07 3.55
C PRO A 317 1.45 9.23 4.10
N ALA A 318 0.84 8.18 4.65
CA ALA A 318 -0.54 8.21 5.15
C ALA A 318 -0.62 8.88 6.52
N SER A 319 -1.73 9.56 6.85
CA SER A 319 -1.97 10.39 8.05
C SER A 319 -1.72 9.73 9.42
N HIS A 320 -1.38 8.44 9.46
CA HIS A 320 -0.89 7.72 10.65
C HIS A 320 0.52 7.24 10.33
N GLN A 321 1.44 8.20 10.36
CA GLN A 321 2.81 8.00 9.93
C GLN A 321 3.59 7.28 11.02
N ASN A 322 3.69 5.96 10.94
CA ASN A 322 4.69 5.21 11.69
C ASN A 322 5.94 5.03 10.82
N SER A 323 7.13 5.10 11.43
CA SER A 323 8.36 4.59 10.82
C SER A 323 8.26 3.05 10.79
N PRO A 324 8.42 2.40 9.63
CA PRO A 324 8.39 0.94 9.50
C PRO A 324 9.61 0.27 10.12
#